data_AF-A0A640VUX8-F1
#
_entry.id   AF-A0A640VUX8-F1
#
_cell.length_a   1.000
_cell.length_b   1.000
_cell.length_c   1.000
_cell.angle_alpha   90.00
_cell.angle_beta   90.00
_cell.angle_gamma   90.00
#
_symmetry.space_group_name_H-M   'P 1'
#
loop_
_entity.id
_entity.type
_entity.pdbx_description
1 polymer ?
#
loop_
_entity_poly.entity_id
_entity_poly.type
_entity_poly.pdbx_seq_one_letter_code
_entity_poly.pdbx_strand_id
1 'polypeptide(L)'
;MTRHPIRTVGVFCGSVTGNGHDFASEAGLVGAQLGYQNRTVVYGGGRVGLMGAVADACLSHGGQVIGVMPKELVDKEIAHPDLTELMIVLDMHERK
;
A
#
# COMPACT_ATOMS: atom_id res chain seq x y z
N MET A 1 3.38 31.92 0.44
CA MET A 1 2.64 30.65 0.49
C MET A 1 3.60 29.54 0.89
N THR A 2 3.63 29.13 2.16
CA THR A 2 4.42 27.97 2.61
C THR A 2 3.63 26.71 2.32
N ARG A 3 4.11 25.87 1.39
CA ARG A 3 3.55 24.53 1.17
C ARG A 3 3.97 23.62 2.32
N HIS A 4 3.00 22.92 2.91
CA HIS A 4 3.29 21.87 3.88
C HIS A 4 3.81 20.64 3.15
N PRO A 5 4.92 20.02 3.58
CA PRO A 5 5.44 18.81 2.95
C PRO A 5 4.46 17.66 3.17
N ILE A 6 4.09 16.97 2.08
CA ILE A 6 3.25 15.77 2.15
C ILE A 6 4.11 14.63 2.70
N ARG A 7 3.76 14.13 3.89
CA ARG A 7 4.49 13.05 4.58
C ARG A 7 3.86 11.68 4.36
N THR A 8 2.53 11.64 4.22
CA THR A 8 1.75 10.41 4.14
C THR A 8 0.87 10.44 2.89
N VAL A 9 0.81 9.33 2.17
CA VAL A 9 0.05 9.20 0.92
C VAL A 9 -0.86 7.99 1.01
N GLY A 10 -2.17 8.23 0.90
CA GLY A 10 -3.15 7.18 0.73
C GLY A 10 -3.14 6.65 -0.70
N VAL A 11 -2.99 5.34 -0.89
CA VAL A 11 -2.92 4.70 -2.20
C VAL A 11 -4.09 3.73 -2.37
N PHE A 12 -4.88 3.96 -3.41
CA PHE A 12 -5.93 3.05 -3.86
C PHE A 12 -5.48 2.36 -5.14
N CYS A 13 -5.29 1.04 -5.08
CA CYS A 13 -4.89 0.22 -6.21
C CYS A 13 -5.52 -1.18 -6.10
N GLY A 14 -5.56 -1.90 -7.23
CA GLY A 14 -6.22 -3.20 -7.31
C GLY A 14 -5.45 -4.32 -6.61
N SER A 15 -6.18 -5.29 -6.07
CA SER A 15 -5.64 -6.55 -5.51
C SER A 15 -5.21 -7.56 -6.58
N VAL A 16 -5.39 -7.23 -7.86
CA VAL A 16 -4.95 -8.01 -9.02
C VAL A 16 -4.02 -7.18 -9.89
N THR A 17 -3.08 -7.81 -10.60
CA THR A 17 -2.12 -7.14 -11.49
C THR A 17 -2.78 -6.54 -12.75
N GLY A 18 -3.99 -6.98 -13.09
CA GLY A 18 -4.67 -6.62 -14.34
C GLY A 18 -4.09 -7.34 -15.55
N ASN A 19 -4.60 -6.99 -16.73
CA ASN A 19 -4.31 -7.66 -18.00
C ASN A 19 -3.39 -6.82 -18.92
N GLY A 20 -2.93 -5.66 -18.46
CA GLY A 20 -1.99 -4.81 -19.16
C GLY A 20 -0.55 -5.22 -18.85
N HIS A 21 0.35 -5.03 -19.81
CA HIS A 21 1.73 -5.50 -19.70
C HIS A 21 2.54 -4.82 -18.58
N ASP A 22 2.13 -3.64 -18.08
CA ASP A 22 3.02 -2.81 -17.26
C ASP A 22 2.44 -2.30 -15.92
N PHE A 23 1.18 -2.61 -15.56
CA PHE A 23 0.57 -2.00 -14.35
C PHE A 23 1.33 -2.30 -13.05
N ALA A 24 1.84 -3.52 -12.89
CA ALA A 24 2.61 -3.89 -11.70
C ALA A 24 3.96 -3.15 -11.65
N SER A 25 4.60 -2.94 -12.80
CA SER A 25 5.84 -2.16 -12.90
C SER A 25 5.59 -0.71 -12.52
N GLU A 26 4.57 -0.08 -13.10
CA GLU A 26 4.19 1.30 -12.79
C GLU A 26 3.79 1.49 -11.33
N ALA A 27 3.03 0.54 -10.77
CA ALA A 27 2.69 0.53 -9.34
C ALA A 27 3.94 0.43 -8.45
N GLY A 28 4.91 -0.42 -8.83
CA GLY A 28 6.21 -0.50 -8.17
C GLY A 28 7.00 0.82 -8.26
N LEU A 29 7.03 1.48 -9.42
CA LEU A 29 7.70 2.78 -9.58
C LEU A 29 7.10 3.84 -8.67
N VAL A 30 5.78 3.88 -8.52
CA VAL A 30 5.10 4.76 -7.56
C VAL A 30 5.55 4.44 -6.13
N GLY A 31 5.51 3.17 -5.72
CA GLY A 31 5.95 2.75 -4.39
C GLY A 31 7.40 3.13 -4.10
N ALA A 32 8.32 2.82 -5.02
CA ALA A 32 9.74 3.15 -4.91
C ALA A 32 9.96 4.66 -4.75
N GLN A 33 9.29 5.48 -5.55
CA GLN A 33 9.43 6.93 -5.48
C GLN A 33 8.94 7.50 -4.15
N LEU A 34 7.85 6.95 -3.59
CA LEU A 34 7.37 7.33 -2.26
C LEU A 34 8.37 6.92 -1.17
N GLY A 35 8.94 5.71 -1.28
CA GLY A 35 9.98 5.22 -0.36
C GLY A 35 11.25 6.07 -0.38
N TYR A 36 11.79 6.37 -1.56
CA TYR A 36 12.96 7.24 -1.74
C TYR A 36 12.76 8.64 -1.14
N GLN A 37 11.52 9.14 -1.16
CA GLN A 37 11.17 10.44 -0.57
C GLN A 37 10.90 10.36 0.93
N ASN A 38 11.14 9.20 1.55
CA ASN A 38 10.89 8.89 2.96
C ASN A 38 9.45 9.21 3.38
N ARG A 39 8.50 8.84 2.51
CA ARG A 39 7.07 9.00 2.76
C ARG A 39 6.46 7.72 3.30
N THR A 40 5.37 7.88 4.04
CA THR A 40 4.54 6.76 4.49
C THR A 40 3.43 6.50 3.47
N VAL A 41 3.28 5.26 3.04
CA VAL A 41 2.14 4.78 2.26
C VAL A 41 1.07 4.24 3.21
N VAL A 42 -0.18 4.63 3.00
CA VAL A 42 -1.35 4.04 3.66
C VAL A 42 -2.23 3.39 2.60
N TYR A 43 -2.59 2.12 2.77
CA TYR A 43 -3.37 1.37 1.77
C TYR A 43 -4.19 0.23 2.42
N GLY A 44 -4.75 -0.66 1.60
CA GLY A 44 -5.65 -1.74 2.03
C GLY A 44 -5.05 -2.98 2.69
N GLY A 45 -3.72 -3.10 2.83
CA GLY A 45 -3.08 -4.19 3.60
C GLY A 45 -2.84 -5.53 2.87
N GLY A 46 -3.30 -5.69 1.63
CA GLY A 46 -3.13 -6.91 0.83
C GLY A 46 -1.73 -7.07 0.21
N ARG A 47 -1.25 -8.31 0.13
CA ARG A 47 0.08 -8.67 -0.43
C ARG A 47 0.08 -8.86 -1.95
N VAL A 48 -1.07 -9.06 -2.56
CA VAL A 48 -1.18 -9.49 -3.96
C VAL A 48 -1.45 -8.34 -4.93
N GLY A 49 -1.17 -8.57 -6.22
CA GLY A 49 -1.49 -7.61 -7.27
C GLY A 49 -0.70 -6.30 -7.18
N LEU A 50 -1.36 -5.20 -7.55
CA LEU A 50 -0.75 -3.87 -7.52
C LEU A 50 -0.50 -3.39 -6.09
N MET A 51 -1.35 -3.82 -5.16
CA MET A 51 -1.20 -3.57 -3.73
C MET A 51 0.15 -4.08 -3.19
N GLY A 52 0.51 -5.32 -3.52
CA GLY A 52 1.84 -5.86 -3.20
C GLY A 52 2.96 -5.06 -3.84
N ALA A 53 2.85 -4.79 -5.15
CA ALA A 53 3.86 -4.06 -5.90
C ALA A 53 4.18 -2.67 -5.30
N VAL A 54 3.16 -1.90 -4.90
CA VAL A 54 3.36 -0.61 -4.23
C VAL A 54 4.04 -0.78 -2.87
N ALA A 55 3.55 -1.72 -2.05
CA ALA A 55 4.02 -1.92 -0.69
C ALA A 55 5.48 -2.38 -0.66
N ASP A 56 5.81 -3.44 -1.41
CA ASP A 56 7.16 -4.01 -1.49
C ASP A 56 8.17 -2.98 -2.03
N ALA A 57 7.78 -2.21 -3.07
CA ALA A 57 8.64 -1.19 -3.63
C ALA A 57 8.86 -0.02 -2.66
N CYS A 58 7.86 0.40 -1.89
CA CYS A 58 8.04 1.44 -0.87
C CYS A 58 9.00 0.99 0.24
N LEU A 59 8.78 -0.21 0.79
CA LEU A 59 9.59 -0.77 1.87
C LEU A 59 11.05 -0.98 1.45
N SER A 60 11.29 -1.54 0.26
CA SER A 60 12.65 -1.78 -0.26
C SER A 60 13.46 -0.49 -0.48
N HIS A 61 12.78 0.66 -0.57
CA HIS A 61 13.42 1.98 -0.73
C HIS A 61 13.42 2.81 0.56
N GLY A 62 13.22 2.17 1.73
CA GLY A 62 13.33 2.79 3.04
C GLY A 62 12.10 3.58 3.48
N GLY A 63 11.01 3.51 2.72
CA GLY A 63 9.72 4.07 3.12
C GLY A 63 9.02 3.23 4.18
N GLN A 64 7.90 3.77 4.68
CA GLN A 64 7.03 3.06 5.60
C GLN A 64 5.71 2.72 4.92
N VAL A 65 5.12 1.59 5.29
CA VAL A 65 3.82 1.16 4.75
C VAL A 65 2.90 0.72 5.87
N ILE A 66 1.72 1.31 5.88
CA ILE A 66 0.65 1.04 6.83
C ILE A 66 -0.54 0.45 6.06
N GLY A 67 -0.93 -0.77 6.41
CA GLY A 67 -2.12 -1.43 5.90
C GLY A 67 -3.32 -1.22 6.81
N VAL A 68 -4.51 -1.02 6.25
CA VAL A 68 -5.79 -1.04 6.98
C VAL A 68 -6.70 -2.07 6.32
N MET A 69 -7.00 -3.14 7.04
CA MET A 69 -7.69 -4.31 6.52
C MET A 69 -8.82 -4.75 7.47
N PRO A 70 -10.06 -4.96 6.98
CA PRO A 70 -11.11 -5.56 7.78
C PRO A 70 -10.77 -7.02 8.12
N LYS A 71 -11.16 -7.46 9.31
CA LYS A 71 -10.92 -8.83 9.79
C LYS A 71 -11.37 -9.91 8.81
N GLU A 72 -12.48 -9.69 8.10
CA GLU A 72 -13.03 -10.66 7.12
C GLU A 72 -12.19 -10.83 5.85
N LEU A 73 -11.26 -9.90 5.58
CA LEU A 73 -10.42 -9.90 4.37
C LEU A 73 -9.00 -10.40 4.64
N VAL A 74 -8.60 -10.58 5.90
CA VAL A 74 -7.24 -11.04 6.28
C VAL A 74 -6.83 -12.30 5.54
N ASP A 75 -7.70 -13.32 5.57
CA ASP A 75 -7.44 -14.60 4.90
C ASP A 75 -7.73 -14.55 3.39
N LYS A 76 -8.71 -13.73 2.97
CA LYS A 76 -9.19 -13.67 1.58
C LYS A 76 -8.25 -12.88 0.66
N GLU A 77 -7.69 -11.78 1.14
CA GLU A 77 -6.85 -10.87 0.37
C GLU A 77 -5.35 -11.07 0.63
N ILE A 78 -5.00 -12.08 1.43
CA ILE A 78 -3.64 -12.41 1.86
C ILE A 78 -2.98 -11.17 2.47
N ALA A 79 -3.17 -10.99 3.78
CA ALA A 79 -2.51 -9.92 4.52
C ALA A 79 -1.00 -9.88 4.24
N HIS A 80 -0.46 -8.67 4.09
CA HIS A 80 0.96 -8.46 3.89
C HIS A 80 1.69 -8.49 5.25
N PRO A 81 2.49 -9.53 5.55
CA PRO A 81 3.06 -9.71 6.88
C PRO A 81 4.25 -8.78 7.15
N ASP A 82 4.91 -8.32 6.09
CA ASP A 82 6.15 -7.53 6.17
C ASP A 82 5.92 -6.01 6.21
N LEU A 83 4.67 -5.56 6.44
CA LEU A 83 4.36 -4.13 6.54
C LEU A 83 4.99 -3.51 7.79
N THR A 84 5.21 -2.20 7.75
CA THR A 84 5.60 -1.44 8.95
C THR A 84 4.53 -1.53 10.01
N GLU A 85 3.27 -1.46 9.60
CA GLU A 85 2.10 -1.65 10.46
C GLU A 85 0.93 -2.23 9.66
N LEU A 86 0.14 -3.11 10.29
CA LEU A 86 -1.13 -3.60 9.75
C LEU A 86 -2.22 -3.41 10.82
N MET A 87 -3.15 -2.50 10.56
CA MET A 87 -4.34 -2.29 11.37
C MET A 87 -5.46 -3.20 10.89
N ILE A 88 -5.90 -4.10 11.78
CA ILE A 88 -7.08 -4.94 11.54
C ILE A 88 -8.30 -4.27 12.16
N VAL A 89 -9.28 -3.90 11.32
CA VAL A 89 -10.52 -3.21 11.72
C VAL A 89 -11.73 -4.13 11.66
N LEU A 90 -12.86 -3.71 12.23
CA LEU A 90 -14.07 -4.52 12.31
C LEU A 90 -14.67 -4.77 10.91
N ASP A 91 -14.84 -3.71 10.12
CA ASP A 91 -15.56 -3.78 8.84
C ASP A 91 -15.04 -2.77 7.79
N MET A 92 -15.69 -2.76 6.62
CA MET A 92 -15.35 -1.88 5.50
C MET A 92 -15.73 -0.40 5.72
N HIS A 93 -16.64 -0.09 6.67
CA HIS A 93 -16.96 1.28 7.04
C HIS A 93 -15.85 1.85 7.92
N GLU A 94 -15.37 1.10 8.91
CA GLU A 94 -14.26 1.54 9.77
C GLU A 94 -12.95 1.70 8.97
N ARG A 95 -12.77 0.95 7.88
CA ARG A 95 -11.58 1.05 7.02
C ARG A 95 -11.40 2.42 6.33
N LYS A 96 -12.46 3.19 6.06
CA LYS A 96 -12.43 4.38 5.17
C LYS A 96 -12.94 5.63 5.87
#